data_AF-A0A484GYB0-F1
#
_entry.id   AF-A0A484GYB0-F1
#
_cell.length_a   1.000
_cell.length_b   1.000
_cell.length_c   1.000
_cell.angle_alpha   90.00
_cell.angle_beta   90.00
_cell.angle_gamma   90.00
#
_symmetry.space_group_name_H-M   'P 1'
#
loop_
_entity.id
_entity.type
_entity.pdbx_description
1 polymer ?
#
loop_
_entity_poly.entity_id
_entity_poly.type
_entity_poly.pdbx_seq_one_letter_code
_entity_poly.pdbx_strand_id
1 'polypeptide(L)'
;MGGSSSKPEEAPLKRILKNWKIFKTDVLKREKLKLYCNIAWPLYKLGNGEKWPENRSLNYNTILQLDLYCHKMGKWTEVPYIQAFMVLYRN
;
A
#
# COMPACT_ATOMS: atom_id res chain seq x y z
N MET A 1 -26.67 -21.13 -12.11
CA MET A 1 -25.67 -20.06 -12.26
C MET A 1 -25.81 -19.11 -11.08
N GLY A 2 -25.10 -19.36 -9.99
CA GLY A 2 -25.10 -18.49 -8.79
C GLY A 2 -23.90 -17.57 -8.86
N GLY A 3 -24.11 -16.31 -9.21
CA GLY A 3 -23.07 -15.29 -9.17
C GLY A 3 -22.72 -15.01 -7.72
N SER A 4 -21.61 -15.59 -7.26
CA SER A 4 -20.95 -15.17 -6.04
C SER A 4 -20.61 -13.69 -6.18
N SER A 5 -21.44 -12.81 -5.60
CA SER A 5 -21.03 -11.44 -5.29
C SER A 5 -19.91 -11.55 -4.27
N SER A 6 -18.68 -11.69 -4.77
CA SER A 6 -17.48 -11.41 -4.01
C SER A 6 -17.63 -9.96 -3.56
N LYS A 7 -18.06 -9.77 -2.30
CA LYS A 7 -17.94 -8.51 -1.57
C LYS A 7 -16.57 -7.94 -1.95
N PRO A 8 -16.46 -6.67 -2.37
CA PRO A 8 -15.16 -6.11 -2.72
C PRO A 8 -14.34 -6.21 -1.45
N GLU A 9 -13.43 -7.17 -1.46
CA GLU A 9 -12.41 -7.43 -0.45
C GLU A 9 -11.93 -6.04 -0.02
N GLU A 10 -12.33 -5.62 1.19
CA GLU A 10 -12.33 -4.20 1.57
C GLU A 10 -10.95 -3.63 1.26
N ALA A 11 -10.88 -2.85 0.17
CA ALA A 11 -9.62 -2.49 -0.46
C ALA A 11 -8.62 -2.08 0.63
N PRO A 12 -7.44 -2.69 0.72
CA PRO A 12 -6.47 -2.53 1.80
C PRO A 12 -6.24 -1.11 2.31
N LEU A 13 -6.29 -0.11 1.43
CA LEU A 13 -6.30 1.31 1.84
C LEU A 13 -7.48 1.66 2.78
N LYS A 14 -8.70 1.20 2.47
CA LYS A 14 -9.88 1.34 3.34
C LYS A 14 -9.64 0.67 4.70
N ARG A 15 -9.03 -0.52 4.76
CA ARG A 15 -8.72 -1.20 6.03
C ARG A 15 -7.68 -0.43 6.85
N ILE A 16 -6.64 0.14 6.23
CA ILE A 16 -5.68 1.05 6.90
C ILE A 16 -6.36 2.34 7.37
N LEU A 17 -7.19 2.97 6.53
CA LEU A 17 -7.89 4.21 6.89
C LEU A 17 -8.91 3.99 8.02
N LYS A 18 -9.59 2.84 8.04
CA LYS A 18 -10.50 2.41 9.11
C LYS A 18 -9.76 2.15 10.41
N ASN A 19 -8.64 1.43 10.35
CA ASN A 19 -7.79 1.10 11.49
C ASN A 19 -6.66 2.11 11.72
N TRP A 20 -6.81 3.34 11.20
CA TRP A 20 -5.72 4.32 11.21
C TRP A 20 -5.17 4.60 12.59
N LYS A 21 -6.00 4.49 13.65
CA LYS A 21 -5.56 4.69 15.04
C LYS A 21 -4.44 3.73 15.44
N ILE A 22 -4.40 2.52 14.86
CA ILE A 22 -3.35 1.52 15.09
C ILE A 22 -2.04 1.93 14.39
N PHE A 23 -2.17 2.56 13.22
CA PHE A 23 -1.05 2.98 12.38
C PHE A 23 -0.65 4.44 12.59
N LYS A 24 -1.34 5.19 13.45
CA LYS A 24 -1.12 6.63 13.62
C LYS A 24 0.16 6.84 14.42
N THR A 25 1.25 7.09 13.72
CA THR A 25 2.43 7.78 14.27
C THR A 25 2.34 9.26 13.90
N ASP A 26 3.02 10.15 14.64
CA ASP A 26 3.02 11.61 14.33
C ASP A 26 3.54 11.92 12.92
N VAL A 27 4.25 10.97 12.33
CA VAL A 27 4.88 11.07 11.01
C VAL A 27 3.89 10.73 9.87
N LEU A 28 2.89 9.89 10.15
CA LEU A 28 1.98 9.36 9.13
C LEU A 28 0.74 10.26 8.97
N LYS A 29 0.51 10.72 7.74
CA LYS A 29 -0.67 11.51 7.33
C LYS A 29 -1.54 10.74 6.34
N ARG A 30 -2.86 10.67 6.59
CA ARG A 30 -3.84 10.00 5.72
C ARG A 30 -3.84 10.54 4.29
N GLU A 31 -3.71 11.85 4.12
CA GLU A 31 -3.72 12.49 2.81
C GLU A 31 -2.49 12.13 2.00
N LYS A 32 -1.31 12.14 2.63
CA LYS A 32 -0.07 11.67 2.01
C LYS A 32 -0.19 10.21 1.57
N LEU A 33 -0.78 9.35 2.40
CA LEU A 33 -1.00 7.95 2.02
C LEU A 33 -1.87 7.83 0.76
N LYS A 34 -2.95 8.61 0.66
CA LYS A 34 -3.80 8.63 -0.54
C LYS A 34 -3.01 9.10 -1.77
N LEU A 35 -2.19 10.14 -1.61
CA LEU A 35 -1.35 10.66 -2.70
C LEU A 35 -0.33 9.62 -3.17
N TYR A 36 0.31 8.93 -2.22
CA TYR A 36 1.26 7.88 -2.55
C TYR A 36 0.58 6.71 -3.28
N CYS A 37 -0.53 6.19 -2.76
CA CYS A 37 -1.22 5.05 -3.38
C CYS A 37 -1.82 5.36 -4.76
N ASN A 38 -2.35 6.57 -4.97
CA ASN A 38 -3.09 6.89 -6.19
C ASN A 38 -2.23 7.59 -7.26
N ILE A 39 -1.13 8.24 -6.87
CA ILE A 39 -0.31 9.05 -7.78
C ILE A 39 1.12 8.53 -7.80
N ALA A 40 1.80 8.49 -6.65
CA ALA A 40 3.25 8.24 -6.65
C ALA A 40 3.61 6.79 -7.00
N TRP A 41 3.09 5.83 -6.25
CA TRP A 41 3.45 4.42 -6.36
C TRP A 41 3.03 3.76 -7.69
N PRO A 42 1.86 4.08 -8.29
CA PRO A 42 1.52 3.58 -9.63
C PRO A 42 2.50 4.00 -10.73
N LEU A 43 3.18 5.14 -10.55
CA LEU A 43 4.17 5.65 -11.50
C LEU A 43 5.56 5.02 -11.33
N TYR A 44 5.79 4.27 -10.25
CA TYR A 44 7.09 3.67 -9.99
C TYR A 44 7.27 2.39 -10.81
N LYS A 45 8.45 2.27 -11.41
CA LYS A 45 8.88 1.06 -12.10
C LYS A 45 9.52 0.14 -11.05
N LEU A 46 8.71 -0.76 -10.50
CA LEU A 46 9.17 -1.73 -9.50
C LEU A 46 9.94 -2.88 -10.17
N GLY A 47 10.73 -3.61 -9.37
CA GLY A 47 11.45 -4.78 -9.84
C GLY A 47 10.50 -5.90 -10.30
N ASN A 48 11.02 -6.83 -11.10
CA ASN A 48 10.31 -8.03 -11.58
C ASN A 48 9.01 -7.75 -12.38
N GLY A 49 8.87 -6.54 -12.95
CA GLY A 49 7.67 -6.15 -13.70
C GLY A 49 6.46 -5.82 -12.83
N GLU A 50 6.64 -5.78 -11.50
CA GLU A 50 5.58 -5.40 -10.57
C GLU A 50 5.15 -3.95 -10.80
N LYS A 51 3.87 -3.68 -10.51
CA LYS A 51 3.30 -2.34 -10.49
C LYS A 51 2.40 -2.21 -9.29
N TRP A 52 2.40 -1.04 -8.67
CA TRP A 52 1.47 -0.77 -7.59
C TRP A 52 0.03 -0.80 -8.13
N PRO A 53 -0.86 -1.67 -7.60
CA PRO A 53 -2.19 -1.86 -8.17
C PRO A 53 -3.12 -0.70 -7.82
N GLU A 54 -3.82 -0.16 -8.82
CA GLU A 54 -4.87 0.86 -8.64
C GLU A 54 -6.02 0.35 -7.75
N ASN A 55 -6.35 -0.95 -7.87
CA ASN A 55 -7.38 -1.63 -7.08
C ASN A 55 -6.91 -2.13 -5.71
N ARG A 56 -5.69 -1.79 -5.30
CA ARG A 56 -5.17 -1.96 -3.93
C ARG A 56 -5.09 -3.41 -3.44
N SER A 57 -5.10 -4.44 -4.29
CA SER A 57 -4.84 -5.80 -3.82
C SER A 57 -3.44 -5.86 -3.21
N LEU A 58 -3.33 -6.42 -1.99
CA LEU A 58 -2.04 -6.51 -1.31
C LEU A 58 -1.32 -7.78 -1.72
N ASN A 59 -0.57 -7.71 -2.80
CA ASN A 59 0.44 -8.71 -3.07
C ASN A 59 1.72 -8.35 -2.28
N TYR A 60 2.19 -9.27 -1.43
CA TYR A 60 3.41 -9.10 -0.65
C TYR A 60 4.62 -8.79 -1.53
N ASN A 61 4.72 -9.43 -2.70
CA ASN A 61 5.82 -9.17 -3.64
C ASN A 61 5.83 -7.70 -4.09
N THR A 62 4.68 -7.14 -4.43
CA THR A 62 4.55 -5.73 -4.82
C THR A 62 4.96 -4.78 -3.68
N ILE A 63 4.55 -5.07 -2.45
CA ILE A 63 4.90 -4.26 -1.26
C ILE A 63 6.42 -4.31 -1.02
N LEU A 64 7.03 -5.50 -1.13
CA LEU A 64 8.47 -5.68 -1.00
C LEU A 64 9.25 -4.96 -2.11
N GLN A 65 8.83 -5.08 -3.37
CA GLN A 65 9.49 -4.38 -4.48
C GLN A 65 9.37 -2.86 -4.34
N LEU A 66 8.26 -2.36 -3.81
CA LEU A 66 8.08 -0.95 -3.50
C LEU A 66 9.02 -0.49 -2.37
N ASP A 67 9.14 -1.28 -1.30
CA ASP A 67 10.07 -1.01 -0.20
C ASP A 67 11.53 -0.91 -0.70
N LEU A 68 11.97 -1.92 -1.46
CA LEU A 68 13.29 -1.95 -2.08
C LEU A 68 13.52 -0.75 -3.02
N TYR A 69 12.51 -0.38 -3.82
CA TYR A 69 12.58 0.79 -4.68
C TYR A 69 12.77 2.07 -3.87
N CYS A 70 11.98 2.26 -2.81
CA CYS A 70 12.06 3.44 -1.96
C CYS A 70 13.41 3.53 -1.23
N HIS A 71 13.93 2.42 -0.72
CA HIS A 71 15.27 2.35 -0.14
C HIS A 71 16.36 2.71 -1.16
N LYS A 72 16.28 2.18 -2.39
CA LYS A 72 17.25 2.45 -3.46
C LYS A 72 17.21 3.91 -3.94
N MET A 73 16.03 4.51 -4.00
CA MET A 73 15.82 5.89 -4.45
C MET A 73 15.95 6.94 -3.33
N GLY A 74 16.23 6.53 -2.09
CA GLY A 74 16.33 7.44 -0.94
C GLY A 74 15.00 8.07 -0.52
N LYS A 75 13.88 7.41 -0.80
CA LYS A 75 12.51 7.86 -0.51
C LYS A 75 12.10 7.53 0.92
N TRP A 76 12.91 7.93 1.89
CA TRP A 76 12.76 7.59 3.31
C TRP A 76 11.42 8.04 3.91
N THR A 77 10.80 9.10 3.39
CA THR A 77 9.49 9.57 3.84
C THR A 77 8.33 8.63 3.47
N GLU A 78 8.53 7.74 2.49
CA GLU A 78 7.53 6.80 2.01
C GLU A 78 7.61 5.44 2.74
N VAL A 79 8.81 5.08 3.25
CA VAL A 79 9.07 3.81 3.95
C VAL A 79 8.10 3.55 5.11
N PRO A 80 7.79 4.51 6.02
CA PRO A 80 6.83 4.29 7.10
C PRO A 80 5.43 3.92 6.60
N TYR A 81 5.03 4.41 5.42
CA TYR A 81 3.74 4.08 4.83
C TYR A 81 3.73 2.66 4.27
N ILE A 82 4.83 2.23 3.65
CA ILE A 82 5.00 0.88 3.10
C ILE A 82 5.02 -0.15 4.24
N GLN A 83 5.69 0.16 5.34
CA GLN A 83 5.68 -0.68 6.55
C GLN A 83 4.27 -0.87 7.12
N ALA A 84 3.39 0.14 7.07
CA ALA A 84 2.00 -0.03 7.49
C ALA A 84 1.25 -1.07 6.63
N PHE A 85 1.55 -1.16 5.33
CA PHE A 85 1.02 -2.21 4.45
C PHE A 85 1.63 -3.58 4.74
N MET A 86 2.93 -3.67 5.03
CA MET A 86 3.58 -4.92 5.47
C MET A 86 2.94 -5.47 6.74
N VAL A 87 2.70 -4.61 7.74
CA VAL A 87 2.01 -5.00 8.99
C VAL A 87 0.59 -5.48 8.70
N LEU A 88 -0.15 -4.79 7.82
CA LEU A 88 -1.51 -5.21 7.47
C LEU A 88 -1.54 -6.54 6.69
N TYR A 89 -0.52 -6.85 5.88
CA TYR A 89 -0.43 -8.15 5.21
C TYR A 89 -0.16 -9.29 6.20
N ARG A 90 0.58 -9.02 7.28
CA ARG A 90 0.87 -10.02 8.33
C ARG A 90 -0.29 -10.26 9.31
N ASN A 91 -1.42 -9.53 9.19
CA ASN A 91 -2.50 -9.47 10.20
C ASN A 91 -3.91 -9.74 9.62
#